data_AF-A0A3P6B636-F1
#
_entry.id   AF-A0A3P6B636-F1
#
_cell.length_a   1.000
_cell.length_b   1.000
_cell.length_c   1.000
_cell.angle_alpha   90.00
_cell.angle_beta   90.00
_cell.angle_gamma   90.00
#
_symmetry.space_group_name_H-M   'P 1'
#
loop_
_entity.id
_entity.type
_entity.pdbx_description
1 polymer ?
#
loop_
_entity_poly.entity_id
_entity_poly.type
_entity_poly.pdbx_seq_one_letter_code
_entity_poly.pdbx_strand_id
1 'polypeptide(L)'
;KKKSHQGRCVYYSGVEKALITALINHHSVSKIITFLFFFLRSQNPNNMQSIVSSHHLCFAPPPPVLGHRLICHSLPSIRLPSHRSPTSLRLFSCAAESEMAAAAKEDGQDLRIPKIASSIRVIPDFPKPGIMFQDITTLLLDTEAFKDTIDIFVERYKGKGISVVAGVEARGFIFGPPIALAIGAKFVPMRKPKKLPVSHFLFIRRRSFPKECLIFFLASLTGKVISEEYSLEYGTDKIEMHVGAVEPGERAIIIDDLIATGGTLAAAIRLLERVGVKIVECACVIELPELNGREKLGEAPLFILVTSDAA
;
A
#
# COMPACT_ATOMS: atom_id res chain seq x y z
N LYS A 1 21.10 44.53 -25.15
CA LYS A 1 20.45 44.67 -23.81
C LYS A 1 19.96 43.29 -23.35
N LYS A 2 20.74 42.58 -22.52
CA LYS A 2 20.35 41.29 -21.90
C LYS A 2 19.54 41.58 -20.62
N LYS A 3 18.39 40.94 -20.43
CA LYS A 3 17.67 40.91 -19.14
C LYS A 3 17.93 39.58 -18.45
N SER A 4 18.50 39.63 -17.25
CA SER A 4 18.66 38.53 -16.32
C SER A 4 17.37 38.35 -15.50
N HIS A 5 16.97 37.11 -15.24
CA HIS A 5 15.92 36.79 -14.27
C HIS A 5 16.55 36.52 -12.90
N GLN A 6 16.03 37.23 -11.90
CA GLN A 6 16.49 37.24 -10.52
C GLN A 6 15.72 36.17 -9.73
N GLY A 7 16.41 35.13 -9.29
CA GLY A 7 15.85 34.09 -8.42
C GLY A 7 15.61 34.65 -7.01
N ARG A 8 14.44 34.39 -6.42
CA ARG A 8 14.17 34.67 -5.00
C ARG A 8 14.67 33.50 -4.16
N CYS A 9 15.60 33.76 -3.24
CA CYS A 9 15.91 32.87 -2.14
C CYS A 9 14.90 33.12 -1.01
N VAL A 10 14.25 32.06 -0.51
CA VAL A 10 13.43 32.11 0.71
C VAL A 10 14.30 31.60 1.86
N TYR A 11 14.42 32.39 2.92
CA TYR A 11 15.14 32.02 4.15
C TYR A 11 14.20 31.22 5.07
N TYR A 12 14.62 30.01 5.45
CA TYR A 12 13.92 29.20 6.45
C TYR A 12 14.17 29.70 7.87
N SER A 13 13.14 29.55 8.72
CA SER A 13 13.19 29.86 10.14
C SER A 13 14.12 28.88 10.89
N GLY A 14 14.66 29.29 12.04
CA GLY A 14 15.69 28.52 12.77
C GLY A 14 15.31 27.08 13.13
N VAL A 15 14.02 26.77 13.21
CA VAL A 15 13.49 25.44 13.57
C VAL A 15 13.71 24.41 12.45
N GLU A 16 13.58 24.81 11.19
CA GLU A 16 13.70 23.92 10.04
C GLU A 16 15.17 23.55 9.76
N LYS A 17 16.09 24.48 10.04
CA LYS A 17 17.53 24.20 9.98
C LYS A 17 17.97 23.19 11.05
N ALA A 18 17.38 23.24 12.24
CA ALA A 18 17.67 22.29 13.32
C ALA A 18 17.18 20.87 12.98
N LEU A 19 15.99 20.74 12.38
CA LEU A 19 15.41 19.46 11.96
C LEU A 19 16.29 18.75 10.92
N ILE A 20 16.75 19.50 9.91
CA ILE A 20 17.59 18.97 8.84
C ILE A 20 18.98 18.59 9.38
N THR A 21 19.54 19.37 10.29
CA THR A 21 20.85 19.07 10.89
C THR A 21 20.80 17.86 11.83
N ALA A 22 19.71 17.69 12.59
CA ALA A 22 19.51 16.55 13.49
C ALA A 22 19.32 15.23 12.74
N LEU A 23 18.65 15.24 11.59
CA LEU A 23 18.44 14.06 10.73
C LEU A 23 19.71 13.64 9.99
N ILE A 24 20.63 14.56 9.73
CA ILE A 24 21.87 14.29 8.97
C ILE A 24 22.98 13.71 9.88
N ASN A 25 23.01 14.04 11.18
CA ASN A 25 24.20 13.80 12.02
C ASN A 25 24.08 12.71 13.10
N HIS A 26 22.97 11.98 13.28
CA HIS A 26 22.86 11.01 14.38
C HIS A 26 22.40 9.59 14.00
N HIS A 27 23.23 8.61 14.36
CA HIS A 27 23.02 7.16 14.22
C HIS A 27 22.13 6.52 15.31
N SER A 28 21.42 7.28 16.16
CA SER A 28 20.67 6.69 17.28
C SER A 28 19.21 7.15 17.31
N VAL A 29 18.33 6.19 17.00
CA VAL A 29 16.86 6.29 16.90
C VAL A 29 16.23 6.90 18.16
N SER A 30 16.86 6.74 19.33
CA SER A 30 16.37 7.25 20.62
C SER A 30 16.22 8.79 20.65
N LYS A 31 17.13 9.54 19.99
CA LYS A 31 17.07 11.02 19.98
C LYS A 31 16.01 11.57 19.03
N ILE A 32 15.72 10.84 17.96
CA ILE A 32 14.65 11.19 17.00
C ILE A 32 13.28 11.03 17.67
N ILE A 33 13.11 9.97 18.47
CA ILE A 33 11.87 9.72 19.21
C ILE A 33 11.62 10.83 20.24
N THR A 34 12.63 11.25 21.01
CA THR A 34 12.48 12.34 21.99
C THR A 34 12.13 13.67 21.32
N PHE A 35 12.69 13.96 20.14
CA PHE A 35 12.38 15.18 19.39
C PHE A 35 10.99 15.13 18.76
N LEU A 36 10.58 13.98 18.23
CA LEU A 36 9.23 13.78 17.68
C LEU A 36 8.17 13.90 18.78
N PHE A 37 8.47 13.41 20.00
CA PHE A 37 7.61 13.57 21.17
C PHE A 37 7.45 15.04 21.57
N PHE A 38 8.53 15.83 21.51
CA PHE A 38 8.49 17.26 21.81
C PHE A 38 7.73 18.06 20.73
N PHE A 39 7.92 17.70 19.46
CA PHE A 39 7.26 18.33 18.32
C PHE A 39 5.75 18.03 18.29
N LEU A 40 5.33 16.79 18.56
CA LEU A 40 3.92 16.42 18.65
C LEU A 40 3.23 17.10 19.85
N ARG A 41 3.97 17.35 20.95
CA ARG A 41 3.45 18.11 22.09
C ARG A 41 3.25 19.61 21.79
N SER A 42 4.00 20.15 20.82
CA SER A 42 3.89 21.55 20.35
C SER A 42 2.75 21.79 19.34
N GLN A 43 2.11 20.74 18.83
CA GLN A 43 1.01 20.85 17.85
C GLN A 43 -0.38 20.78 18.50
N ASN A 44 -0.48 20.77 19.84
CA ASN A 44 -1.75 20.83 20.54
C ASN A 44 -2.16 22.29 20.80
N PRO A 45 -3.24 22.82 20.18
CA PRO A 45 -3.56 24.25 20.19
C PRO A 45 -3.97 24.81 21.57
N ASN A 46 -4.23 23.96 22.56
CA ASN A 46 -4.79 24.34 23.85
C ASN A 46 -3.76 24.65 24.96
N ASN A 47 -2.46 24.76 24.64
CA ASN A 47 -1.44 25.04 25.67
C ASN A 47 -0.60 26.29 25.42
N MET A 48 -1.15 27.26 24.66
CA MET A 48 -0.50 28.55 24.40
C MET A 48 -0.96 29.64 25.38
N GLN A 49 -1.01 29.34 26.68
CA GLN A 49 -1.10 30.32 27.77
C GLN A 49 -0.38 29.79 29.02
N SER A 50 0.91 29.50 28.90
CA SER A 50 1.82 29.38 30.04
C SER A 50 3.23 29.34 29.48
N ILE A 51 4.17 29.99 30.15
CA ILE A 51 5.60 30.08 29.81
C ILE A 51 5.95 31.19 28.80
N VAL A 52 5.45 32.40 29.09
CA VAL A 52 6.29 33.61 29.01
C VAL A 52 6.59 34.04 30.44
N SER A 53 7.56 33.39 31.07
CA SER A 53 8.31 33.94 32.21
C SER A 53 9.36 32.92 32.65
N SER A 54 10.59 33.10 32.19
CA SER A 54 11.83 32.95 32.96
C SER A 54 13.01 32.83 31.99
N HIS A 55 13.68 33.95 31.79
CA HIS A 55 15.04 33.99 31.28
C HIS A 55 15.98 33.36 32.33
N HIS A 56 16.83 32.42 31.92
CA HIS A 56 18.27 32.48 32.18
C HIS A 56 19.00 31.36 31.39
N LEU A 57 19.69 31.77 30.33
CA LEU A 57 20.82 31.05 29.77
C LEU A 57 21.98 31.10 30.78
N CYS A 58 22.50 29.94 31.17
CA CYS A 58 23.87 29.80 31.68
C CYS A 58 24.51 28.60 30.97
N PHE A 59 25.37 28.90 30.00
CA PHE A 59 26.37 27.95 29.49
C PHE A 59 27.47 27.81 30.54
N ALA A 60 27.71 26.61 31.05
CA ALA A 60 28.90 26.27 31.83
C ALA A 60 29.71 25.19 31.07
N PRO A 61 31.04 25.32 30.97
CA PRO A 61 31.91 24.36 30.30
C PRO A 61 32.10 23.08 31.15
N PRO A 62 32.48 21.93 30.54
CA PRO A 62 32.65 20.68 31.29
C PRO A 62 33.93 20.70 32.15
N PRO A 63 33.91 20.12 33.38
CA PRO A 63 35.11 19.99 34.20
C PRO A 63 35.97 18.75 33.81
N PRO A 64 37.25 18.73 34.19
CA PRO A 64 38.23 17.78 33.69
C PRO A 64 38.22 16.43 34.43
N VAL A 65 38.74 15.42 33.74
CA VAL A 65 38.92 14.04 34.22
C VAL A 65 40.09 13.97 35.20
N LEU A 66 39.87 13.40 36.40
CA LEU A 66 40.94 12.95 37.29
C LEU A 66 40.51 11.64 37.97
N GLY A 67 41.36 10.61 37.87
CA GLY A 67 41.11 9.30 38.46
C GLY A 67 41.52 9.22 39.93
N HIS A 68 40.99 8.22 40.65
CA HIS A 68 41.75 7.36 41.55
C HIS A 68 40.90 6.19 42.10
N ARG A 69 41.50 4.99 42.01
CA ARG A 69 41.43 3.74 42.80
C ARG A 69 40.22 3.35 43.70
N LEU A 70 39.75 2.12 43.41
CA LEU A 70 39.47 0.92 44.27
C LEU A 70 38.51 1.10 45.47
N ILE A 71 37.52 0.21 45.66
CA ILE A 71 37.67 -1.07 46.38
C ILE A 71 36.69 -2.12 45.85
N CYS A 72 37.19 -3.35 45.66
CA CYS A 72 36.49 -4.55 45.26
C CYS A 72 36.45 -5.52 46.46
N HIS A 73 35.28 -6.07 46.79
CA HIS A 73 35.14 -7.19 47.74
C HIS A 73 34.45 -8.38 47.04
N SER A 74 35.26 -9.44 46.81
CA SER A 74 34.99 -10.88 47.02
C SER A 74 33.71 -11.56 46.47
N LEU A 75 33.84 -12.18 45.27
CA LEU A 75 33.71 -13.61 44.85
C LEU A 75 32.65 -14.55 45.52
N PRO A 76 32.08 -15.59 44.82
CA PRO A 76 32.89 -16.56 44.05
C PRO A 76 32.34 -17.16 42.74
N SER A 77 33.31 -17.79 42.07
CA SER A 77 33.38 -18.52 40.80
C SER A 77 32.38 -19.66 40.57
N ILE A 78 31.94 -19.82 39.32
CA ILE A 78 31.52 -21.12 38.77
C ILE A 78 32.29 -21.39 37.47
N ARG A 79 32.75 -22.64 37.38
CA ARG A 79 33.79 -23.19 36.52
C ARG A 79 33.16 -23.77 35.24
N LEU A 80 33.70 -23.42 34.08
CA LEU A 80 33.37 -24.01 32.77
C LEU A 80 33.88 -25.47 32.67
N PRO A 81 33.19 -26.36 31.95
CA PRO A 81 33.83 -27.45 31.24
C PRO A 81 33.94 -27.15 29.75
N SER A 82 35.09 -27.53 29.20
CA SER A 82 35.53 -27.38 27.82
C SER A 82 35.06 -28.52 26.91
N HIS A 83 34.91 -28.18 25.63
CA HIS A 83 35.06 -29.01 24.43
C HIS A 83 34.22 -30.29 24.25
N ARG A 84 33.41 -30.30 23.18
CA ARG A 84 33.42 -31.30 22.08
C ARG A 84 32.44 -30.86 20.97
N SER A 85 32.91 -30.80 19.73
CA SER A 85 32.07 -31.03 18.54
C SER A 85 31.69 -32.52 18.52
N PRO A 86 30.56 -32.98 17.93
CA PRO A 86 30.35 -32.90 16.48
C PRO A 86 28.88 -32.83 15.97
N THR A 87 28.76 -32.66 14.64
CA THR A 87 27.75 -33.27 13.75
C THR A 87 26.28 -32.82 13.75
N SER A 88 25.87 -32.35 12.57
CA SER A 88 24.58 -32.58 11.92
C SER A 88 23.33 -32.06 12.64
N LEU A 89 23.08 -30.75 12.55
CA LEU A 89 21.71 -30.26 12.58
C LEU A 89 21.01 -30.73 11.31
N ARG A 90 20.17 -31.75 11.48
CA ARG A 90 19.20 -32.21 10.49
C ARG A 90 18.39 -31.00 10.03
N LEU A 91 18.34 -30.79 8.71
CA LEU A 91 17.26 -30.08 8.08
C LEU A 91 15.95 -30.71 8.54
N PHE A 92 15.20 -30.01 9.39
CA PHE A 92 13.76 -30.20 9.43
C PHE A 92 13.24 -29.63 8.12
N SER A 93 12.88 -30.53 7.21
CA SER A 93 12.39 -30.22 5.88
C SER A 93 11.14 -29.34 5.97
N CYS A 94 11.19 -28.24 5.23
CA CYS A 94 10.09 -27.36 4.85
C CYS A 94 9.09 -28.07 3.90
N ALA A 95 8.71 -29.31 4.22
CA ALA A 95 7.85 -30.18 3.40
C ALA A 95 6.41 -30.25 3.92
N ALA A 96 6.14 -29.79 5.15
CA ALA A 96 4.82 -29.89 5.76
C ALA A 96 3.85 -28.75 5.39
N GLU A 97 4.34 -27.63 4.85
CA GLU A 97 3.48 -26.51 4.43
C GLU A 97 2.95 -26.68 3.00
N SER A 98 3.64 -27.46 2.16
CA SER A 98 3.22 -27.67 0.76
C SER A 98 2.07 -28.66 0.60
N GLU A 99 1.80 -29.51 1.59
CA GLU A 99 0.75 -30.53 1.51
C GLU A 99 -0.63 -30.03 1.95
N MET A 100 -0.70 -28.98 2.78
CA MET A 100 -1.99 -28.40 3.20
C MET A 100 -2.66 -27.53 2.12
N ALA A 101 -1.89 -27.09 1.11
CA ALA A 101 -2.38 -26.27 -0.01
C ALA A 101 -3.15 -27.08 -1.07
N ALA A 102 -3.16 -28.41 -0.97
CA ALA A 102 -4.02 -29.27 -1.77
C ALA A 102 -5.32 -29.56 -1.02
N ALA A 103 -5.99 -28.51 -0.53
CA ALA A 103 -7.24 -28.65 0.22
C ALA A 103 -8.37 -29.11 -0.72
N ALA A 104 -8.90 -30.28 -0.39
CA ALA A 104 -10.09 -30.98 -0.87
C ALA A 104 -10.95 -30.25 -1.91
N LYS A 105 -10.94 -30.77 -3.13
CA LYS A 105 -11.97 -30.53 -4.14
C LYS A 105 -12.94 -31.69 -4.11
N GLU A 106 -14.12 -31.49 -3.51
CA GLU A 106 -15.30 -32.26 -3.94
C GLU A 106 -15.99 -31.45 -5.04
N ASP A 107 -16.32 -32.12 -6.16
CA ASP A 107 -16.94 -31.56 -7.36
C ASP A 107 -16.22 -30.40 -8.07
N GLY A 108 -14.91 -30.25 -7.86
CA GLY A 108 -14.07 -29.29 -8.57
C GLY A 108 -14.22 -27.83 -8.11
N GLN A 109 -15.06 -27.57 -7.12
CA GLN A 109 -15.18 -26.28 -6.45
C GLN A 109 -14.37 -26.25 -5.15
N ASP A 110 -13.80 -25.09 -4.85
CA ASP A 110 -13.02 -24.87 -3.63
C ASP A 110 -13.97 -24.77 -2.42
N LEU A 111 -13.77 -25.60 -1.40
CA LEU A 111 -14.63 -25.68 -0.22
C LEU A 111 -14.71 -24.36 0.59
N ARG A 112 -13.78 -23.42 0.37
CA ARG A 112 -13.81 -22.09 0.98
C ARG A 112 -14.90 -21.21 0.37
N ILE A 113 -15.27 -21.42 -0.89
CA ILE A 113 -16.20 -20.54 -1.63
C ILE A 113 -17.58 -20.45 -0.96
N PRO A 114 -18.24 -21.56 -0.56
CA PRO A 114 -19.53 -21.50 0.14
C PRO A 114 -19.46 -20.68 1.44
N LYS A 115 -18.36 -20.80 2.20
CA LYS A 115 -18.14 -20.03 3.43
C LYS A 115 -18.01 -18.54 3.13
N ILE A 116 -17.18 -18.19 2.14
CA ILE A 116 -17.00 -16.80 1.68
C ILE A 116 -18.35 -16.22 1.23
N ALA A 117 -19.10 -16.94 0.41
CA ALA A 117 -20.43 -16.53 -0.06
C ALA A 117 -21.39 -16.26 1.10
N SER A 118 -21.46 -17.18 2.08
CA SER A 118 -22.35 -17.04 3.24
C SER A 118 -21.98 -15.89 4.18
N SER A 119 -20.73 -15.41 4.13
CA SER A 119 -20.26 -14.28 4.95
C SER A 119 -20.66 -12.92 4.39
N ILE A 120 -21.12 -12.84 3.13
CA ILE A 120 -21.54 -11.60 2.48
C ILE A 120 -23.01 -11.35 2.79
N ARG A 121 -23.33 -10.19 3.37
CA ARG A 121 -24.71 -9.80 3.67
C ARG A 121 -25.36 -9.15 2.47
N VAL A 122 -26.58 -9.55 2.16
CA VAL A 122 -27.44 -8.87 1.18
C VAL A 122 -28.41 -7.93 1.90
N ILE A 123 -28.45 -6.67 1.49
CA ILE A 123 -29.35 -5.65 2.03
C ILE A 123 -30.34 -5.25 0.93
N PRO A 124 -31.65 -5.55 1.07
CA PRO A 124 -32.64 -5.15 0.09
C PRO A 124 -32.87 -3.63 0.11
N ASP A 125 -33.31 -3.11 -1.03
CA ASP A 125 -33.75 -1.73 -1.22
C ASP A 125 -32.72 -0.65 -0.84
N PHE A 126 -31.43 -0.97 -0.98
CA PHE A 126 -30.33 -0.04 -0.69
C PHE A 126 -29.41 0.15 -1.92
N PRO A 127 -28.98 1.38 -2.24
CA PRO A 127 -29.35 2.65 -1.63
C PRO A 127 -30.73 3.17 -2.06
N LYS A 128 -31.43 2.43 -2.92
CA LYS A 128 -32.78 2.76 -3.43
C LYS A 128 -33.62 1.48 -3.55
N PRO A 129 -34.95 1.59 -3.52
CA PRO A 129 -35.85 0.45 -3.74
C PRO A 129 -35.53 -0.32 -5.03
N GLY A 130 -35.60 -1.64 -4.96
CA GLY A 130 -35.32 -2.55 -6.07
C GLY A 130 -33.85 -2.94 -6.27
N ILE A 131 -32.94 -2.54 -5.37
CA ILE A 131 -31.52 -2.91 -5.43
C ILE A 131 -31.16 -3.85 -4.28
N MET A 132 -30.61 -5.02 -4.61
CA MET A 132 -30.03 -5.97 -3.66
C MET A 132 -28.56 -5.63 -3.41
N PHE A 133 -28.29 -4.85 -2.37
CA PHE A 133 -26.95 -4.38 -2.07
C PHE A 133 -26.09 -5.47 -1.44
N GLN A 134 -24.95 -5.74 -2.08
CA GLN A 134 -23.94 -6.69 -1.61
C GLN A 134 -23.00 -5.99 -0.62
N ASP A 135 -23.22 -6.22 0.67
CA ASP A 135 -22.43 -5.65 1.74
C ASP A 135 -21.26 -6.56 2.11
N ILE A 136 -20.10 -6.27 1.51
CA ILE A 136 -18.84 -6.99 1.79
C ILE A 136 -18.31 -6.75 3.21
N THR A 137 -18.84 -5.79 3.98
CA THR A 137 -18.24 -5.47 5.29
C THR A 137 -18.33 -6.63 6.27
N THR A 138 -19.36 -7.49 6.15
CA THR A 138 -19.47 -8.71 6.96
C THR A 138 -18.41 -9.74 6.59
N LEU A 139 -18.08 -9.89 5.30
CA LEU A 139 -16.93 -10.68 4.83
C LEU A 139 -15.62 -10.16 5.44
N LEU A 140 -15.43 -8.83 5.51
CA LEU A 140 -14.21 -8.24 6.06
C LEU A 140 -14.07 -8.40 7.58
N LEU A 141 -15.19 -8.55 8.29
CA LEU A 141 -15.21 -8.80 9.74
C LEU A 141 -14.95 -10.27 10.08
N ASP A 142 -15.27 -11.19 9.18
CA ASP A 142 -14.87 -12.59 9.26
C ASP A 142 -13.43 -12.74 8.78
N THR A 143 -12.49 -12.78 9.72
CA THR A 143 -11.05 -12.84 9.41
C THR A 143 -10.65 -14.09 8.63
N GLU A 144 -11.37 -15.19 8.80
CA GLU A 144 -11.07 -16.44 8.10
C GLU A 144 -11.57 -16.35 6.67
N ALA A 145 -12.82 -15.92 6.46
CA ALA A 145 -13.37 -15.74 5.12
C ALA A 145 -12.62 -14.65 4.33
N PHE A 146 -12.20 -13.56 4.97
CA PHE A 146 -11.37 -12.54 4.33
C PHE A 146 -9.99 -13.08 3.93
N LYS A 147 -9.33 -13.83 4.82
CA LYS A 147 -8.06 -14.49 4.52
C LYS A 147 -8.21 -15.46 3.36
N ASP A 148 -9.21 -16.33 3.40
CA ASP A 148 -9.49 -17.31 2.34
C ASP A 148 -9.76 -16.63 0.99
N THR A 149 -10.48 -15.51 1.00
CA THR A 149 -10.68 -14.69 -0.20
C THR A 149 -9.34 -14.24 -0.78
N ILE A 150 -8.45 -13.66 0.03
CA ILE A 150 -7.13 -13.23 -0.46
C ILE A 150 -6.31 -14.43 -0.95
N ASP A 151 -6.29 -15.52 -0.20
CA ASP A 151 -5.50 -16.72 -0.53
C ASP A 151 -5.91 -17.31 -1.89
N ILE A 152 -7.21 -17.42 -2.19
CA ILE A 152 -7.69 -17.89 -3.49
C ILE A 152 -7.18 -17.01 -4.64
N PHE A 153 -7.22 -15.69 -4.48
CA PHE A 153 -6.68 -14.78 -5.50
C PHE A 153 -5.16 -14.93 -5.63
N VAL A 154 -4.44 -15.03 -4.52
CA VAL A 154 -2.98 -15.21 -4.52
C VAL A 154 -2.60 -16.53 -5.20
N GLU A 155 -3.21 -17.65 -4.82
CA GLU A 155 -3.03 -18.96 -5.45
C GLU A 155 -3.30 -18.90 -6.95
N ARG A 156 -4.34 -18.18 -7.37
CA ARG A 156 -4.67 -17.99 -8.78
C ARG A 156 -3.59 -17.23 -9.55
N TYR A 157 -2.93 -16.23 -8.98
CA TYR A 157 -2.02 -15.34 -9.71
C TYR A 157 -0.53 -15.57 -9.45
N LYS A 158 -0.18 -16.32 -8.40
CA LYS A 158 1.20 -16.64 -8.05
C LYS A 158 1.87 -17.40 -9.19
N GLY A 159 3.09 -17.01 -9.52
CA GLY A 159 3.86 -17.61 -10.62
C GLY A 159 3.36 -17.28 -12.02
N LYS A 160 2.24 -16.54 -12.17
CA LYS A 160 1.75 -16.13 -13.50
C LYS A 160 2.51 -14.96 -14.09
N GLY A 161 3.48 -14.35 -13.40
CA GLY A 161 4.29 -13.22 -13.90
C GLY A 161 3.55 -11.88 -13.91
N ILE A 162 2.58 -11.69 -13.01
CA ILE A 162 1.86 -10.42 -12.86
C ILE A 162 2.81 -9.39 -12.24
N SER A 163 3.02 -8.26 -12.89
CA SER A 163 3.86 -7.18 -12.36
C SER A 163 3.03 -6.03 -11.76
N VAL A 164 1.75 -5.93 -12.14
CA VAL A 164 0.84 -4.86 -11.72
C VAL A 164 -0.47 -5.43 -11.19
N VAL A 165 -0.89 -4.95 -10.03
CA VAL A 165 -2.27 -5.12 -9.53
C VAL A 165 -2.92 -3.74 -9.49
N ALA A 166 -3.84 -3.50 -10.41
CA ALA A 166 -4.60 -2.27 -10.47
C ALA A 166 -5.88 -2.42 -9.64
N GLY A 167 -6.03 -1.63 -8.58
CA GLY A 167 -7.26 -1.61 -7.78
C GLY A 167 -8.19 -0.50 -8.24
N VAL A 168 -9.49 -0.74 -8.29
CA VAL A 168 -10.50 0.30 -8.55
C VAL A 168 -11.00 0.90 -7.24
N GLU A 169 -11.08 2.23 -7.16
CA GLU A 169 -11.54 2.93 -5.95
C GLU A 169 -13.01 2.63 -5.63
N ALA A 170 -13.40 2.50 -4.36
CA ALA A 170 -12.55 2.42 -3.15
C ALA A 170 -12.41 0.98 -2.66
N ARG A 171 -13.41 0.13 -2.92
CA ARG A 171 -13.50 -1.21 -2.34
C ARG A 171 -12.52 -2.18 -2.98
N GLY A 172 -12.16 -2.01 -4.25
CA GLY A 172 -11.03 -2.72 -4.85
C GLY A 172 -9.70 -2.51 -4.11
N PHE A 173 -9.54 -1.45 -3.31
CA PHE A 173 -8.32 -1.23 -2.50
C PHE A 173 -8.26 -2.10 -1.24
N ILE A 174 -9.34 -2.80 -0.92
CA ILE A 174 -9.36 -3.74 0.21
C ILE A 174 -8.69 -5.05 -0.18
N PHE A 175 -8.87 -5.47 -1.44
CA PHE A 175 -8.35 -6.75 -1.97
C PHE A 175 -7.07 -6.58 -2.79
N GLY A 176 -6.94 -5.50 -3.57
CA GLY A 176 -5.81 -5.31 -4.47
C GLY A 176 -4.43 -5.26 -3.78
N PRO A 177 -4.22 -4.41 -2.76
CA PRO A 177 -2.93 -4.33 -2.06
C PRO A 177 -2.44 -5.63 -1.40
N PRO A 178 -3.24 -6.40 -0.63
CA PRO A 178 -2.77 -7.65 -0.07
C PRO A 178 -2.42 -8.68 -1.15
N ILE A 179 -3.18 -8.74 -2.26
CA ILE A 179 -2.83 -9.59 -3.41
C ILE A 179 -1.50 -9.15 -4.03
N ALA A 180 -1.33 -7.84 -4.30
CA ALA A 180 -0.11 -7.28 -4.88
C ALA A 180 1.12 -7.61 -4.04
N LEU A 181 1.02 -7.40 -2.72
CA LEU A 181 2.07 -7.71 -1.76
C LEU A 181 2.45 -9.20 -1.79
N ALA A 182 1.45 -10.07 -1.75
CA ALA A 182 1.66 -11.51 -1.69
C ALA A 182 2.26 -12.10 -2.98
N ILE A 183 1.96 -11.54 -4.16
CA ILE A 183 2.52 -12.00 -5.44
C ILE A 183 3.78 -11.24 -5.87
N GLY A 184 4.23 -10.23 -5.12
CA GLY A 184 5.41 -9.43 -5.43
C GLY A 184 5.21 -8.44 -6.58
N ALA A 185 3.98 -7.95 -6.78
CA ALA A 185 3.63 -6.97 -7.79
C ALA A 185 3.48 -5.56 -7.18
N LYS A 186 3.57 -4.51 -8.01
CA LYS A 186 3.21 -3.16 -7.57
C LYS A 186 1.70 -2.97 -7.57
N PHE A 187 1.21 -2.22 -6.59
CA PHE A 187 -0.19 -1.82 -6.53
C PHE A 187 -0.37 -0.45 -7.21
N VAL A 188 -1.34 -0.36 -8.13
CA VAL A 188 -1.68 0.89 -8.84
C VAL A 188 -3.11 1.29 -8.52
N PRO A 189 -3.34 2.39 -7.77
CA PRO A 189 -4.68 2.87 -7.47
C PRO A 189 -5.30 3.55 -8.69
N MET A 190 -6.48 3.11 -9.11
CA MET A 190 -7.29 3.74 -10.13
C MET A 190 -8.47 4.45 -9.45
N ARG A 191 -8.54 5.77 -9.57
CA ARG A 191 -9.37 6.63 -8.72
C ARG A 191 -10.29 7.51 -9.52
N LYS A 192 -11.36 8.01 -8.89
CA LYS A 192 -12.17 9.06 -9.50
C LYS A 192 -11.38 10.37 -9.62
N PRO A 193 -11.79 11.31 -10.50
CA PRO A 193 -11.09 12.57 -10.68
C PRO A 193 -10.84 13.32 -9.39
N LYS A 194 -9.68 13.99 -9.33
CA LYS A 194 -9.26 14.87 -8.22
C LYS A 194 -8.98 14.13 -6.91
N LYS A 195 -8.88 12.80 -6.92
CA LYS A 195 -8.54 11.98 -5.75
C LYS A 195 -7.06 11.57 -5.70
N LEU A 196 -6.34 11.69 -6.82
CA LEU A 196 -4.89 11.48 -6.88
C LEU A 196 -4.15 12.82 -6.71
N PRO A 197 -3.10 12.89 -5.88
CA PRO A 197 -2.38 14.12 -5.63
C PRO A 197 -1.60 14.56 -6.87
N VAL A 198 -1.91 15.74 -7.38
CA VAL A 198 -1.21 16.34 -8.51
C VAL A 198 -0.14 17.32 -8.00
N SER A 199 1.07 16.83 -7.77
CA SER A 199 2.21 17.67 -7.35
C SER A 199 2.73 18.52 -8.51
N HIS A 200 2.73 19.85 -8.37
CA HIS A 200 3.67 20.69 -9.12
C HIS A 200 5.05 20.51 -8.48
N PHE A 201 5.94 19.74 -9.10
CA PHE A 201 7.26 19.49 -8.52
C PHE A 201 8.14 20.75 -8.54
N LEU A 202 8.48 21.27 -7.36
CA LEU A 202 9.57 22.24 -7.16
C LEU A 202 10.89 21.46 -7.10
N PHE A 203 11.76 21.69 -8.07
CA PHE A 203 13.01 20.94 -8.25
C PHE A 203 14.03 21.23 -7.15
N ILE A 204 14.15 20.37 -6.14
CA ILE A 204 15.30 20.36 -5.22
C ILE A 204 16.34 19.37 -5.76
N ARG A 205 17.39 19.91 -6.37
CA ARG A 205 18.49 19.15 -6.97
C ARG A 205 19.33 18.48 -5.87
N ARG A 206 19.09 17.19 -5.57
CA ARG A 206 20.09 16.38 -4.83
C ARG A 206 21.18 15.90 -5.76
N ARG A 207 22.44 16.12 -5.36
CA ARG A 207 23.63 16.05 -6.22
C ARG A 207 24.20 14.64 -6.46
N SER A 208 23.50 13.57 -6.08
CA SER A 208 24.13 12.24 -6.00
C SER A 208 23.21 11.05 -6.32
N PHE A 209 22.45 11.13 -7.42
CA PHE A 209 21.79 9.95 -8.00
C PHE A 209 22.25 9.75 -9.45
N PRO A 210 22.52 8.50 -9.89
CA PRO A 210 22.83 8.21 -11.28
C PRO A 210 21.71 8.68 -12.20
N LYS A 211 22.07 9.26 -13.35
CA LYS A 211 21.16 10.00 -14.22
C LYS A 211 20.00 9.15 -14.75
N GLU A 212 20.22 7.85 -14.95
CA GLU A 212 19.18 6.92 -15.44
C GLU A 212 18.11 6.62 -14.38
N CYS A 213 18.53 6.40 -13.11
CA CYS A 213 17.60 6.09 -12.01
C CYS A 213 16.76 7.32 -11.60
N LEU A 214 17.31 8.51 -11.80
CA LEU A 214 16.66 9.78 -11.47
C LEU A 214 15.50 10.11 -12.42
N ILE A 215 15.61 9.78 -13.72
CA ILE A 215 14.58 10.04 -14.72
C ILE A 215 13.31 9.21 -14.46
N PHE A 216 13.48 7.95 -14.07
CA PHE A 216 12.37 7.03 -13.81
C PHE A 216 11.57 7.46 -12.56
N PHE A 217 12.27 7.78 -11.48
CA PHE A 217 11.65 8.27 -10.26
C PHE A 217 10.94 9.62 -10.47
N LEU A 218 11.55 10.54 -11.25
CA LEU A 218 10.94 11.84 -11.57
C LEU A 218 9.68 11.73 -12.45
N ALA A 219 9.58 10.74 -13.33
CA ALA A 219 8.39 10.53 -14.16
C ALA A 219 7.17 10.10 -13.31
N SER A 220 7.38 9.14 -12.39
CA SER A 220 6.38 8.69 -11.41
C SER A 220 5.94 9.82 -10.45
N LEU A 221 6.83 10.79 -10.19
CA LEU A 221 6.56 11.93 -9.31
C LEU A 221 5.87 13.12 -9.99
N THR A 222 5.56 13.07 -11.29
CA THR A 222 5.04 14.26 -12.01
C THR A 222 3.65 14.71 -11.58
N GLY A 223 2.94 13.97 -10.72
CA GLY A 223 1.58 14.32 -10.31
C GLY A 223 0.61 14.41 -11.48
N LYS A 224 1.01 14.02 -12.69
CA LYS A 224 0.13 14.00 -13.85
C LYS A 224 -0.72 12.74 -13.79
N VAL A 225 -1.95 12.86 -14.23
CA VAL A 225 -2.89 11.75 -14.32
C VAL A 225 -3.34 11.60 -15.77
N ILE A 226 -3.61 10.38 -16.18
CA ILE A 226 -4.39 10.06 -17.38
C ILE A 226 -5.77 9.62 -16.94
N SER A 227 -6.78 9.97 -17.74
CA SER A 227 -8.18 9.66 -17.46
C SER A 227 -8.82 8.87 -18.59
N GLU A 228 -9.80 8.05 -18.24
CA GLU A 228 -10.73 7.38 -19.15
C GLU A 228 -12.16 7.65 -18.68
N GLU A 229 -13.03 8.02 -19.62
CA GLU A 229 -14.44 8.30 -19.36
C GLU A 229 -15.30 7.06 -19.65
N TYR A 230 -16.37 6.88 -18.89
CA TYR A 230 -17.34 5.82 -19.10
C TYR A 230 -18.77 6.27 -18.80
N SER A 231 -19.72 5.66 -19.49
CA SER A 231 -21.14 5.99 -19.38
C SER A 231 -21.79 5.27 -18.21
N LEU A 232 -22.60 6.02 -17.47
CA LEU A 232 -23.57 5.54 -16.48
C LEU A 232 -24.98 5.60 -17.08
N GLU A 233 -25.97 5.07 -16.37
CA GLU A 233 -27.39 5.20 -16.76
C GLU A 233 -27.82 6.67 -16.84
N TYR A 234 -27.33 7.49 -15.89
CA TYR A 234 -27.54 8.93 -15.87
C TYR A 234 -26.19 9.65 -15.77
N GLY A 235 -25.58 9.94 -16.92
CA GLY A 235 -24.37 10.75 -17.04
C GLY A 235 -23.12 9.95 -17.38
N THR A 236 -21.96 10.58 -17.16
CA THR A 236 -20.65 9.97 -17.35
C THR A 236 -19.80 10.15 -16.10
N ASP A 237 -18.90 9.20 -15.86
CA ASP A 237 -17.90 9.27 -14.80
C ASP A 237 -16.52 8.96 -15.40
N LYS A 238 -15.46 9.20 -14.63
CA LYS A 238 -14.08 9.03 -15.07
C LYS A 238 -13.29 8.21 -14.08
N ILE A 239 -12.27 7.53 -14.58
CA ILE A 239 -11.25 6.88 -13.77
C ILE A 239 -9.88 7.42 -14.17
N GLU A 240 -9.02 7.64 -13.19
CA GLU A 240 -7.70 8.25 -13.30
C GLU A 240 -6.61 7.36 -12.72
N MET A 241 -5.44 7.38 -13.35
CA MET A 241 -4.22 6.77 -12.84
C MET A 241 -3.03 7.72 -13.05
N HIS A 242 -2.00 7.65 -12.20
CA HIS A 242 -0.78 8.43 -12.39
C HIS A 242 -0.01 8.04 -13.65
N VAL A 243 0.47 9.04 -14.38
CA VAL A 243 1.42 8.84 -15.49
C VAL A 243 2.70 8.20 -14.92
N GLY A 244 3.16 7.12 -15.56
CA GLY A 244 4.36 6.40 -15.12
C GLY A 244 4.14 5.48 -13.90
N ALA A 245 2.89 5.28 -13.46
CA ALA A 245 2.58 4.22 -12.49
C ALA A 245 2.83 2.82 -13.08
N VAL A 246 2.68 2.70 -14.40
CA VAL A 246 2.90 1.49 -15.19
C VAL A 246 3.81 1.79 -16.38
N GLU A 247 4.43 0.75 -16.90
CA GLU A 247 5.28 0.76 -18.10
C GLU A 247 4.67 -0.11 -19.21
N PRO A 248 4.91 0.23 -20.49
CA PRO A 248 4.52 -0.64 -21.60
C PRO A 248 5.13 -2.04 -21.48
N GLY A 249 4.34 -3.07 -21.80
CA GLY A 249 4.74 -4.48 -21.73
C GLY A 249 4.52 -5.13 -20.35
N GLU A 250 4.22 -4.36 -19.31
CA GLU A 250 3.85 -4.90 -18.01
C GLU A 250 2.56 -5.72 -18.09
N ARG A 251 2.42 -6.68 -17.16
CA ARG A 251 1.26 -7.57 -17.10
C ARG A 251 0.44 -7.25 -15.87
N ALA A 252 -0.80 -6.85 -16.10
CA ALA A 252 -1.69 -6.37 -15.05
C ALA A 252 -2.88 -7.29 -14.82
N ILE A 253 -3.31 -7.38 -13.57
CA ILE A 253 -4.67 -7.76 -13.20
C ILE A 253 -5.41 -6.54 -12.65
N ILE A 254 -6.72 -6.47 -12.90
CA ILE A 254 -7.58 -5.41 -12.37
C ILE A 254 -8.47 -6.02 -11.29
N ILE A 255 -8.42 -5.48 -10.08
CA ILE A 255 -9.15 -5.97 -8.91
C ILE A 255 -10.22 -4.97 -8.51
N ASP A 256 -11.44 -5.47 -8.36
CA ASP A 256 -12.53 -4.76 -7.70
C ASP A 256 -13.27 -5.71 -6.75
N ASP A 257 -14.14 -5.17 -5.90
CA ASP A 257 -14.92 -6.01 -5.00
C ASP A 257 -16.08 -6.70 -5.74
N LEU A 258 -16.77 -5.97 -6.62
CA LEU A 258 -17.95 -6.47 -7.31
C LEU A 258 -18.02 -5.95 -8.74
N ILE A 259 -18.46 -6.81 -9.67
CA ILE A 259 -18.88 -6.39 -11.01
C ILE A 259 -20.40 -6.29 -11.10
N ALA A 260 -20.87 -5.09 -11.46
CA ALA A 260 -22.27 -4.79 -11.78
C ALA A 260 -22.42 -4.68 -13.30
N THR A 261 -22.59 -3.46 -13.83
CA THR A 261 -22.70 -3.24 -15.28
C THR A 261 -21.36 -3.32 -16.04
N GLY A 262 -20.23 -3.53 -15.35
CA GLY A 262 -18.89 -3.64 -15.97
C GLY A 262 -18.24 -2.35 -16.47
N GLY A 263 -18.93 -1.20 -16.40
CA GLY A 263 -18.45 0.07 -16.98
C GLY A 263 -17.09 0.55 -16.42
N THR A 264 -16.91 0.46 -15.11
CA THR A 264 -15.67 0.87 -14.44
C THR A 264 -14.48 -0.02 -14.81
N LEU A 265 -14.67 -1.33 -14.84
CA LEU A 265 -13.64 -2.28 -15.26
C LEU A 265 -13.29 -2.10 -16.74
N ALA A 266 -14.27 -1.88 -17.61
CA ALA A 266 -14.04 -1.57 -19.01
C ALA A 266 -13.21 -0.28 -19.20
N ALA A 267 -13.47 0.75 -18.39
CA ALA A 267 -12.66 1.97 -18.39
C ALA A 267 -11.23 1.72 -17.90
N ALA A 268 -11.07 0.92 -16.85
CA ALA A 268 -9.77 0.54 -16.32
C ALA A 268 -8.93 -0.25 -17.34
N ILE A 269 -9.54 -1.22 -18.05
CA ILE A 269 -8.93 -1.97 -19.16
C ILE A 269 -8.40 -0.99 -20.21
N ARG A 270 -9.28 -0.14 -20.77
CA ARG A 270 -8.91 0.82 -21.81
C ARG A 270 -7.78 1.75 -21.36
N LEU A 271 -7.82 2.22 -20.11
CA LEU A 271 -6.81 3.14 -19.60
C LEU A 271 -5.42 2.49 -19.50
N LEU A 272 -5.35 1.22 -19.10
CA LEU A 272 -4.10 0.44 -19.02
C LEU A 272 -3.60 0.01 -20.40
N GLU A 273 -4.48 -0.44 -21.29
CA GLU A 273 -4.11 -0.81 -22.66
C GLU A 273 -3.58 0.38 -23.45
N ARG A 274 -4.14 1.58 -23.25
CA ARG A 274 -3.66 2.84 -23.85
C ARG A 274 -2.21 3.17 -23.50
N VAL A 275 -1.68 2.66 -22.38
CA VAL A 275 -0.28 2.82 -21.96
C VAL A 275 0.56 1.58 -22.24
N GLY A 276 0.04 0.64 -23.03
CA GLY A 276 0.76 -0.55 -23.50
C GLY A 276 0.86 -1.68 -22.48
N VAL A 277 0.04 -1.66 -21.42
CA VAL A 277 -0.01 -2.74 -20.44
C VAL A 277 -0.85 -3.89 -20.99
N LYS A 278 -0.38 -5.13 -20.81
CA LYS A 278 -1.13 -6.33 -21.16
C LYS A 278 -2.05 -6.73 -20.01
N ILE A 279 -3.36 -6.65 -20.24
CA ILE A 279 -4.36 -7.14 -19.29
C ILE A 279 -4.35 -8.67 -19.29
N VAL A 280 -4.10 -9.26 -18.14
CA VAL A 280 -4.14 -10.71 -17.96
C VAL A 280 -5.56 -11.16 -17.61
N GLU A 281 -6.19 -10.47 -16.66
CA GLU A 281 -7.52 -10.82 -16.15
C GLU A 281 -8.08 -9.66 -15.32
N CYS A 282 -9.39 -9.42 -15.41
CA CYS A 282 -10.14 -8.70 -14.39
C CYS A 282 -10.62 -9.70 -13.34
N ALA A 283 -10.66 -9.31 -12.08
CA ALA A 283 -11.10 -10.21 -11.03
C ALA A 283 -11.89 -9.50 -9.93
N CYS A 284 -13.06 -10.07 -9.61
CA CYS A 284 -13.96 -9.55 -8.59
C CYS A 284 -14.35 -10.63 -7.58
N VAL A 285 -14.66 -10.21 -6.36
CA VAL A 285 -15.19 -11.11 -5.33
C VAL A 285 -16.61 -11.52 -5.72
N ILE A 286 -17.44 -10.57 -6.17
CA ILE A 286 -18.86 -10.79 -6.44
C ILE A 286 -19.21 -10.45 -7.89
N GLU A 287 -20.06 -11.25 -8.51
CA GLU A 287 -20.77 -10.92 -9.75
C GLU A 287 -22.27 -10.74 -9.50
N LEU A 288 -22.85 -9.76 -10.19
CA LEU A 288 -24.30 -9.59 -10.37
C LEU A 288 -24.67 -9.95 -11.82
N PRO A 289 -25.01 -11.22 -12.13
CA PRO A 289 -25.19 -11.69 -13.50
C PRO A 289 -26.26 -10.91 -14.27
N GLU A 290 -27.33 -10.51 -13.58
CA GLU A 290 -28.48 -9.80 -14.17
C GLU A 290 -28.12 -8.46 -14.82
N LEU A 291 -26.96 -7.90 -14.45
CA LEU A 291 -26.48 -6.62 -14.98
C LEU A 291 -25.56 -6.79 -16.20
N ASN A 292 -25.35 -8.02 -16.67
CA ASN A 292 -24.60 -8.38 -17.88
C ASN A 292 -23.22 -7.72 -17.97
N GLY A 293 -22.53 -7.56 -16.83
CA GLY A 293 -21.26 -6.83 -16.76
C GLY A 293 -20.15 -7.41 -17.63
N ARG A 294 -20.17 -8.73 -17.86
CA ARG A 294 -19.24 -9.46 -18.73
C ARG A 294 -19.24 -8.93 -20.16
N GLU A 295 -20.40 -8.57 -20.69
CA GLU A 295 -20.54 -8.11 -22.09
C GLU A 295 -19.74 -6.83 -22.35
N LYS A 296 -19.60 -5.95 -21.35
CA LYS A 296 -18.84 -4.70 -21.47
C LYS A 296 -17.32 -4.89 -21.45
N LEU A 297 -16.83 -6.06 -21.03
CA LEU A 297 -15.40 -6.33 -20.97
C LEU A 297 -14.83 -6.86 -22.30
N GLY A 298 -15.69 -7.17 -23.27
CA GLY A 298 -15.28 -7.71 -24.56
C GLY A 298 -14.55 -9.05 -24.39
N GLU A 299 -13.32 -9.13 -24.91
CA GLU A 299 -12.49 -10.34 -24.82
C GLU A 299 -11.65 -10.44 -23.53
N ALA A 300 -11.71 -9.42 -22.67
CA ALA A 300 -10.90 -9.42 -21.45
C ALA A 300 -11.37 -10.54 -20.49
N PRO A 301 -10.47 -11.44 -20.04
CA PRO A 301 -10.83 -12.50 -19.11
C PRO A 301 -11.37 -11.94 -17.79
N LEU A 302 -12.39 -12.58 -17.22
CA LEU A 302 -13.00 -12.21 -15.94
C LEU A 302 -13.08 -13.41 -15.01
N PHE A 303 -12.38 -13.33 -13.87
CA PHE A 303 -12.50 -14.25 -12.75
C PHE A 303 -13.48 -13.70 -11.71
N ILE A 304 -14.40 -14.54 -11.25
CA ILE A 304 -15.37 -14.22 -10.22
C ILE A 304 -15.28 -15.28 -9.14
N LEU A 305 -15.26 -14.85 -7.87
CA LEU A 305 -15.20 -15.77 -6.74
C LEU A 305 -16.60 -16.27 -6.33
N VAL A 306 -17.56 -15.36 -6.22
CA VAL A 306 -18.94 -15.63 -5.81
C VAL A 306 -19.90 -15.03 -6.82
N THR A 307 -20.88 -15.81 -7.26
CA THR A 307 -21.99 -15.29 -8.06
C THR A 307 -23.17 -15.05 -7.13
N SER A 308 -23.72 -13.83 -7.12
CA SER A 308 -24.93 -13.55 -6.35
C SER A 308 -26.14 -13.72 -7.25
N ASP A 309 -27.00 -14.66 -6.89
CA ASP A 309 -28.35 -14.74 -7.45
C ASP A 309 -29.18 -13.65 -6.75
N ALA A 310 -29.73 -12.70 -7.49
CA ALA A 310 -30.66 -11.73 -6.91
C ALA A 310 -32.01 -12.43 -6.73
N ALA A 311 -32.19 -13.07 -5.56
CA ALA A 311 -33.47 -13.65 -5.15
C ALA A 311 -34.33 -12.63 -4.39
#